data_AF-A0A534KGU8-F1
#
_entry.id   AF-A0A534KGU8-F1
#
_cell.length_a   1.000
_cell.length_b   1.000
_cell.length_c   1.000
_cell.angle_alpha   90.00
_cell.angle_beta   90.00
_cell.angle_gamma   90.00
#
_symmetry.space_group_name_H-M   'P 1'
#
loop_
_entity.id
_entity.type
_entity.pdbx_description
1 polymer ?
#
loop_
_entity_poly.entity_id
_entity_poly.type
_entity_poly.pdbx_seq_one_letter_code
_entity_poly.pdbx_strand_id
1 'polypeptide(L)'
;MTEEKHRVRPEEMKEMFEVASEKIPALLNSLTDSIYGKDASAKFGAAVADFYSTLKKSGMTEEQAFKLTEQYMSSLNLGGIIAKAVGKRHKDEE
;
A
#
# COMPACT_ATOMS: atom_id res chain seq x y z
N MET A 1 -31.48 38.85 -9.66
CA MET A 1 -30.40 37.90 -9.33
C MET A 1 -30.73 36.61 -10.03
N THR A 2 -30.09 36.35 -11.16
CA THR A 2 -30.37 35.17 -11.99
C THR A 2 -29.30 34.14 -11.66
N GLU A 3 -29.69 33.02 -11.05
CA GLU A 3 -28.80 31.86 -10.86
C GLU A 3 -28.43 31.30 -12.23
N GLU A 4 -27.20 31.55 -12.66
CA GLU A 4 -26.63 30.89 -13.82
C GLU A 4 -26.19 29.48 -13.40
N LYS A 5 -27.02 28.50 -13.75
CA LYS A 5 -26.81 27.08 -13.44
C LYS A 5 -25.59 26.60 -14.22
N HIS A 6 -24.41 26.65 -13.59
CA HIS A 6 -23.14 26.22 -14.17
C HIS A 6 -23.20 24.72 -14.49
N ARG A 7 -23.60 24.39 -15.72
CA ARG A 7 -23.56 23.02 -16.24
C ARG A 7 -22.15 22.77 -16.73
N VAL A 8 -21.43 21.92 -16.04
CA VAL A 8 -20.11 21.42 -16.47
C VAL A 8 -20.26 20.86 -17.89
N ARG A 9 -19.47 21.39 -18.83
CA ARG A 9 -19.55 20.96 -20.23
C ARG A 9 -18.88 19.58 -20.38
N PRO A 10 -19.34 18.72 -21.30
CA PRO A 10 -18.73 17.40 -21.53
C PRO A 10 -17.21 17.47 -21.77
N GLU A 11 -16.73 18.53 -22.42
CA GLU A 11 -15.32 18.76 -22.70
C GLU A 11 -14.53 19.06 -21.42
N GLU A 12 -15.07 19.90 -20.53
CA GLU A 12 -14.47 20.19 -19.22
C GLU A 12 -14.45 18.95 -18.33
N MET A 13 -15.50 18.12 -18.39
CA MET A 13 -15.54 16.84 -17.68
C MET A 13 -14.45 15.89 -18.19
N LYS A 14 -14.29 15.78 -19.52
CA LYS A 14 -13.26 14.95 -20.15
C LYS A 14 -11.86 15.37 -19.72
N GLU A 15 -11.59 16.67 -19.72
CA GLU A 15 -10.30 17.24 -19.30
C GLU A 15 -10.01 16.95 -17.81
N MET A 16 -11.01 17.09 -16.93
CA MET A 16 -10.89 16.71 -15.53
C MET A 16 -10.58 15.22 -15.35
N PHE A 17 -11.24 14.34 -16.13
CA PHE A 17 -10.99 12.90 -16.08
C PHE A 17 -9.61 12.53 -16.62
N GLU A 18 -9.14 13.17 -17.69
CA GLU A 18 -7.78 12.97 -18.20
C GLU A 18 -6.75 13.35 -17.14
N VAL A 19 -6.88 14.53 -16.53
CA VAL A 19 -5.99 14.98 -15.44
C VAL A 19 -6.05 14.04 -14.23
N ALA A 20 -7.25 13.62 -13.80
CA ALA A 20 -7.40 12.68 -12.70
C ALA A 20 -6.76 11.31 -13.03
N SER A 21 -6.95 10.81 -14.26
CA SER A 21 -6.38 9.55 -14.71
C SER A 21 -4.86 9.57 -14.81
N GLU A 22 -4.25 10.75 -14.98
CA GLU A 22 -2.80 10.92 -14.95
C GLU A 22 -2.27 11.06 -13.51
N LYS A 23 -2.89 11.92 -12.71
CA LYS A 23 -2.38 12.30 -11.38
C LYS A 23 -2.62 11.23 -10.32
N ILE A 24 -3.76 10.53 -10.37
CA ILE A 24 -4.08 9.51 -9.35
C ILE A 24 -3.07 8.34 -9.40
N PRO A 25 -2.78 7.72 -10.57
CA PRO A 25 -1.76 6.68 -10.64
C PRO A 25 -0.36 7.17 -10.26
N ALA A 26 0.01 8.39 -10.66
CA ALA A 26 1.31 8.97 -10.30
C ALA A 26 1.48 9.13 -8.78
N LEU A 27 0.43 9.57 -8.07
CA LEU A 27 0.42 9.67 -6.61
C LEU A 27 0.51 8.29 -5.94
N LEU A 28 -0.22 7.30 -6.45
CA LEU A 28 -0.15 5.92 -5.95
C LEU A 28 1.24 5.31 -6.15
N ASN A 29 1.86 5.54 -7.32
CA ASN A 29 3.23 5.09 -7.61
C ASN A 29 4.23 5.79 -6.69
N SER A 30 4.13 7.10 -6.49
CA SER A 30 5.00 7.85 -5.58
C SER A 30 4.86 7.40 -4.12
N LEU A 31 3.63 7.11 -3.67
CA LEU A 31 3.40 6.54 -2.34
C LEU A 31 4.00 5.12 -2.23
N THR A 32 3.85 4.32 -3.28
CA THR A 32 4.45 2.97 -3.37
C THR A 32 5.96 3.06 -3.33
N ASP A 33 6.60 3.97 -4.08
CA ASP A 33 8.05 4.19 -4.06
C ASP A 33 8.53 4.78 -2.72
N SER A 34 7.70 5.56 -2.02
CA SER A 34 8.03 6.05 -0.68
C SER A 34 8.02 4.93 0.36
N ILE A 35 7.15 3.94 0.20
CA ILE A 35 7.02 2.79 1.12
C ILE A 35 7.97 1.63 0.73
N TYR A 36 8.20 1.43 -0.57
CA TYR A 36 8.89 0.26 -1.13
C TYR A 36 10.07 0.60 -2.05
N GLY A 37 10.36 1.88 -2.32
CA GLY A 37 11.55 2.29 -3.07
C GLY A 37 12.83 1.80 -2.39
N LYS A 38 13.94 1.73 -3.13
CA LYS A 38 15.19 1.07 -2.66
C LYS A 38 15.61 1.46 -1.24
N ASP A 39 15.54 2.74 -0.89
CA ASP A 39 15.90 3.22 0.45
C ASP A 39 14.90 2.80 1.54
N ALA A 40 13.60 2.79 1.21
CA ALA A 40 12.55 2.34 2.10
C ALA A 40 12.61 0.82 2.30
N SER A 41 12.80 0.06 1.22
CA SER A 41 13.03 -1.38 1.24
C SER A 41 14.30 -1.77 2.01
N ALA A 42 15.39 -0.99 1.89
CA ALA A 42 16.62 -1.22 2.64
C ALA A 42 16.44 -0.95 4.14
N LYS A 43 15.80 0.18 4.50
CA LYS A 43 15.47 0.51 5.90
C LYS A 43 14.52 -0.52 6.52
N PHE A 44 13.52 -0.96 5.74
CA PHE A 44 12.60 -2.01 6.14
C PHE A 44 13.31 -3.34 6.38
N GLY A 45 14.17 -3.77 5.45
CA GLY A 45 14.99 -4.97 5.60
C GLY A 45 15.89 -4.93 6.84
N ALA A 46 16.51 -3.77 7.11
CA ALA A 46 17.30 -3.56 8.32
C ALA A 46 16.45 -3.68 9.60
N ALA A 47 15.26 -3.05 9.64
CA ALA A 47 14.35 -3.13 10.78
C ALA A 47 13.87 -4.58 11.04
N VAL A 48 13.57 -5.34 9.98
CA VAL A 48 13.21 -6.76 10.07
C VAL A 48 14.36 -7.60 10.64
N ALA A 49 15.58 -7.36 10.16
CA ALA A 49 16.77 -8.07 10.63
C ALA A 49 17.09 -7.75 12.10
N ASP A 50 16.95 -6.49 12.51
CA ASP A 50 17.14 -6.05 13.89
C ASP A 50 16.08 -6.62 14.82
N PHE A 51 14.82 -6.71 14.37
CA PHE A 51 13.75 -7.35 15.12
C PHE A 51 14.07 -8.83 15.38
N TYR A 52 14.38 -9.60 14.33
CA TYR A 52 14.79 -11.00 14.46
C TYR A 52 15.99 -11.17 15.40
N SER A 53 17.03 -10.36 15.22
CA SER A 53 18.24 -10.40 16.03
C SER A 53 17.97 -10.08 17.50
N THR A 54 17.05 -9.14 17.77
CA THR A 54 16.63 -8.79 19.12
C THR A 54 15.91 -9.95 19.78
N LEU A 55 14.95 -10.60 19.09
CA LEU A 55 14.25 -11.77 19.64
C LEU A 55 15.20 -12.91 20.02
N LYS A 56 16.22 -13.19 19.18
CA LYS A 56 17.26 -14.17 19.51
C LYS A 56 18.08 -13.75 20.73
N LYS A 57 18.50 -12.49 20.81
CA LYS A 57 19.24 -11.96 21.98
C LYS A 57 18.42 -12.02 23.27
N SER A 58 17.10 -11.94 23.17
CA SER A 58 16.16 -12.12 24.28
C SER A 58 16.01 -13.58 24.75
N GLY A 59 16.68 -14.53 24.09
CA GLY A 59 16.65 -15.95 24.45
C GLY A 59 15.61 -16.80 23.70
N MET A 60 14.98 -16.27 22.65
CA MET A 60 14.11 -17.09 21.78
C MET A 60 14.94 -18.02 20.90
N THR A 61 14.38 -19.19 20.59
CA THR A 61 15.00 -20.09 19.59
C THR A 61 14.97 -19.45 18.20
N GLU A 62 15.83 -19.92 17.29
CA GLU A 62 15.86 -19.42 15.92
C GLU A 62 14.49 -19.54 15.24
N GLU A 63 13.79 -20.64 15.51
CA GLU A 63 12.49 -20.97 14.94
C GLU A 63 11.37 -20.07 15.49
N GLN A 64 11.38 -19.78 16.80
CA GLN A 64 10.45 -18.83 17.42
C GLN A 64 10.66 -17.40 16.89
N ALA A 65 11.92 -16.95 16.85
CA ALA A 65 12.27 -15.63 16.35
C ALA A 65 11.90 -15.46 14.87
N PHE A 66 12.15 -16.50 14.05
CA PHE A 66 11.79 -16.52 12.63
C PHE A 66 10.28 -16.39 12.44
N LYS A 67 9.50 -17.23 13.13
CA LYS A 67 8.03 -17.22 13.04
C LYS A 67 7.42 -15.86 13.42
N LEU A 68 7.88 -15.25 14.51
CA LEU A 68 7.39 -13.93 14.93
C LEU A 68 7.78 -12.82 13.94
N THR A 69 8.97 -12.91 13.36
CA THR A 69 9.43 -11.96 12.34
C THR A 69 8.62 -12.10 11.05
N GLU A 70 8.33 -13.32 10.60
CA GLU A 70 7.46 -13.60 9.45
C GLU A 70 6.04 -13.06 9.67
N GLN A 71 5.49 -13.24 10.87
CA GLN A 71 4.18 -12.69 11.24
C GLN A 71 4.18 -11.15 11.25
N TYR A 72 5.22 -10.53 11.78
CA TYR A 72 5.39 -9.07 11.75
C TYR A 72 5.43 -8.53 10.31
N MET A 73 6.27 -9.12 9.45
CA MET A 73 6.33 -8.74 8.03
C MET A 73 4.98 -8.92 7.32
N SER A 74 4.27 -10.02 7.61
CA SER A 74 2.96 -10.31 7.02
C SER A 74 1.90 -9.27 7.40
N SER A 75 1.95 -8.76 8.63
CA SER A 75 1.04 -7.69 9.09
C SER A 75 1.29 -6.34 8.41
N LEU A 76 2.51 -6.10 7.93
CA LEU A 76 2.91 -4.87 7.26
C LEU A 76 2.59 -4.89 5.76
N ASN A 77 2.30 -6.05 5.18
CA ASN A 77 1.76 -6.16 3.82
C ASN A 77 0.26 -5.78 3.78
N LEU A 78 -0.07 -4.59 4.28
CA LEU A 78 -1.43 -4.05 4.30
C LEU A 78 -2.01 -3.97 2.88
N GLY A 79 -1.19 -3.66 1.87
CA GLY A 79 -1.59 -3.66 0.47
C GLY A 79 -2.04 -5.03 -0.02
N GLY A 80 -1.29 -6.09 0.28
CA GLY A 80 -1.65 -7.46 -0.05
C GLY A 80 -2.88 -7.98 0.71
N ILE A 81 -3.08 -7.55 1.96
CA ILE A 81 -4.27 -7.87 2.76
C ILE A 81 -5.51 -7.19 2.19
N ILE A 82 -5.43 -5.90 1.85
CA ILE A 82 -6.52 -5.14 1.22
C ILE A 82 -6.83 -5.71 -0.17
N ALA A 83 -5.80 -6.00 -0.97
CA ALA A 83 -5.96 -6.61 -2.30
C ALA A 83 -6.59 -8.01 -2.21
N LYS A 84 -6.20 -8.85 -1.25
CA LYS A 84 -6.88 -10.14 -0.99
C LYS A 84 -8.32 -9.93 -0.52
N ALA A 85 -8.59 -8.97 0.35
CA ALA A 85 -9.94 -8.72 0.87
C ALA A 85 -10.90 -8.20 -0.21
N VAL A 86 -10.42 -7.35 -1.12
CA VAL A 86 -11.17 -6.87 -2.28
C VAL A 86 -11.29 -7.95 -3.36
N GLY A 87 -10.20 -8.69 -3.64
CA GLY A 87 -10.19 -9.78 -4.62
C GLY A 87 -11.03 -11.01 -4.22
N LYS A 88 -11.25 -11.24 -2.91
CA LYS A 88 -12.13 -12.33 -2.44
C LYS A 88 -13.61 -12.01 -2.69
N ARG A 89 -14.03 -10.75 -2.57
CA ARG A 89 -15.43 -10.33 -2.85
C ARG A 89 -15.85 -10.58 -4.30
N HIS A 90 -14.92 -10.49 -5.25
CA HIS A 90 -15.22 -10.72 -6.66
C HIS A 90 -15.33 -12.20 -7.05
N LYS A 91 -14.85 -13.12 -6.20
CA LYS A 91 -14.80 -14.56 -6.51
C LYS A 91 -15.96 -15.35 -5.91
N ASP A 92 -16.72 -14.73 -5.02
CA ASP A 92 -17.90 -15.31 -4.39
C ASP A 92 -19.22 -14.92 -5.12
N GLU A 93 -19.13 -14.18 -6.23
CA GLU A 93 -20.25 -13.74 -7.08
C GLU A 93 -20.25 -14.35 -8.51
N GLU A 94 -19.36 -15.31 -8.82
CA GLU A 94 -19.37 -16.12 -10.06
C GLU A 94 -19.75 -17.59 -9.81
#